data_AF-A0A167G335-F1
#
_entry.id   AF-A0A167G335-F1
#
_cell.length_a   1.000
_cell.length_b   1.000
_cell.length_c   1.000
_cell.angle_alpha   90.00
_cell.angle_beta   90.00
_cell.angle_gamma   90.00
#
_symmetry.space_group_name_H-M   'P 1'
#
loop_
_entity.id
_entity.type
_entity.pdbx_description
1 polymer ?
#
loop_
_entity_poly.entity_id
_entity_poly.type
_entity_poly.pdbx_seq_one_letter_code
_entity_poly.pdbx_strand_id
1 'polypeptide(L)'
;GLNGVETPFWVNLPHFNVCKVLTQDVLHGLHKGFYDHTAQWVMDTVGRPEMDQRIQAVPRLQGMETFPKGISGVSQWTGRKHRALERIILACAVGAEGMTPNATRAARAHLDFIQLARYSSHSTSTLRYLDKAKDLFFTNRWEFVKNQTRQPPHFRAHKLHNLCHWKENIEHLGTMDNYNTETPERYHIEYAKDAYRATNKKHYLPQMTAWLEVQEKLENFNSYLSW
;
A
#
# COMPACT_ATOMS: atom_id res chain seq x y z
N GLY A 1 -10.83 -5.60 -13.44
CA GLY A 1 -10.23 -4.62 -14.37
C GLY A 1 -11.34 -3.74 -14.88
N LEU A 2 -11.08 -2.46 -15.11
CA LEU A 2 -12.05 -1.61 -15.81
C LEU A 2 -12.28 -2.25 -17.18
N ASN A 3 -13.51 -2.73 -17.42
CA ASN A 3 -13.94 -3.14 -18.74
C ASN A 3 -13.69 -1.94 -19.69
N GLY A 4 -13.16 -2.21 -20.89
CA GLY A 4 -12.76 -1.18 -21.84
C GLY A 4 -13.92 -0.27 -22.21
N VAL A 5 -14.04 0.85 -21.49
CA VAL A 5 -14.92 1.96 -21.85
C VAL A 5 -14.04 2.95 -22.58
N GLU A 6 -14.12 2.94 -23.92
CA GLU A 6 -13.32 3.82 -24.78
C GLU A 6 -13.69 5.30 -24.58
N THR A 7 -14.97 5.58 -24.33
CA THR A 7 -15.47 6.93 -24.06
C THR A 7 -16.27 6.95 -22.76
N PRO A 8 -15.62 7.22 -21.63
CA PRO A 8 -16.34 7.34 -20.35
C PRO A 8 -17.41 8.43 -20.38
N PHE A 9 -18.54 8.21 -19.70
CA PHE A 9 -19.67 9.16 -19.72
C PHE A 9 -19.29 10.57 -19.22
N TRP A 10 -18.21 10.66 -18.43
CA TRP A 10 -17.71 11.89 -17.84
C TRP A 10 -16.76 12.70 -18.71
N VAL A 11 -16.38 12.22 -19.91
CA VAL A 11 -15.41 12.92 -20.79
C VAL A 11 -15.89 14.32 -21.18
N ASN A 12 -17.19 14.48 -21.39
CA ASN A 12 -17.79 15.76 -21.82
C ASN A 12 -18.38 16.57 -20.66
N LEU A 13 -18.23 16.12 -19.41
CA LEU A 13 -18.75 16.88 -18.28
C LEU A 13 -17.86 18.11 -18.04
N PRO A 14 -18.41 19.34 -18.13
CA PRO A 14 -17.64 20.54 -17.92
C PRO A 14 -17.12 20.56 -16.48
N HIS A 15 -15.85 20.95 -16.30
CA HIS A 15 -15.16 21.02 -15.00
C HIS A 15 -14.98 19.68 -14.26
N PHE A 16 -15.31 18.54 -14.86
CA PHE A 16 -15.07 17.23 -14.25
C PHE A 16 -13.66 16.73 -14.59
N ASN A 17 -12.89 16.39 -13.55
CA ASN A 17 -11.60 15.71 -13.70
C ASN A 17 -11.60 14.45 -12.85
N VAL A 18 -11.69 13.29 -13.50
CA VAL A 18 -11.73 11.97 -12.83
C VAL A 18 -10.50 11.73 -11.96
N CYS A 19 -9.34 12.31 -12.32
CA CYS A 19 -8.10 12.18 -11.56
C CYS A 19 -8.17 12.90 -10.21
N LYS A 20 -9.07 13.88 -10.04
CA LYS A 20 -9.33 14.55 -8.77
C LYS A 20 -10.31 13.78 -7.88
N VAL A 21 -11.03 12.82 -8.46
CA VAL A 21 -12.04 12.00 -7.75
C VAL A 21 -11.49 10.62 -7.40
N LEU A 22 -10.72 10.01 -8.30
CA LEU A 22 -10.03 8.76 -8.05
C LEU A 22 -8.80 9.02 -7.16
N THR A 23 -9.02 8.82 -5.88
CA THR A 23 -8.00 9.06 -4.85
C THR A 23 -6.93 7.99 -4.86
N GLN A 24 -5.78 8.32 -4.26
CA GLN A 24 -4.73 7.33 -4.05
C GLN A 24 -5.14 6.43 -2.89
N ASP A 25 -4.83 5.15 -3.02
CA ASP A 25 -5.04 4.18 -1.97
C ASP A 25 -3.74 3.91 -1.20
N VAL A 26 -3.80 3.94 0.14
CA VAL A 26 -2.67 3.65 1.02
C VAL A 26 -2.26 2.19 0.88
N LEU A 27 -3.21 1.25 0.85
CA LEU A 27 -2.85 -0.16 0.89
C LEU A 27 -2.26 -0.63 -0.45
N HIS A 28 -3.01 -0.47 -1.53
CA HIS A 28 -2.66 -0.97 -2.86
C HIS A 28 -1.72 -0.04 -3.62
N GLY A 29 -1.86 1.27 -3.41
CA GLY A 29 -1.05 2.29 -4.08
C GLY A 29 0.30 2.50 -3.41
N LEU A 30 0.32 2.62 -2.08
CA LEU A 30 1.51 2.98 -1.31
C LEU A 30 2.25 1.74 -0.79
N HIS A 31 1.65 0.96 0.13
CA HIS A 31 2.31 -0.19 0.75
C HIS A 31 2.63 -1.31 -0.25
N LYS A 32 1.60 -1.74 -1.00
CA LYS A 32 1.78 -2.75 -2.04
C LYS A 32 2.63 -2.20 -3.20
N GLY A 33 2.52 -0.90 -3.51
CA GLY A 33 3.36 -0.25 -4.53
C GLY A 33 4.84 -0.27 -4.18
N PHE A 34 5.18 -0.03 -2.92
CA PHE A 34 6.54 -0.20 -2.41
C PHE A 34 7.02 -1.64 -2.54
N TYR A 35 6.18 -2.60 -2.10
CA TYR A 35 6.54 -4.02 -2.14
C TYR A 35 6.75 -4.55 -3.57
N ASP A 36 5.85 -4.23 -4.50
CA ASP A 36 5.89 -4.71 -5.89
C ASP A 36 7.08 -4.11 -6.67
N HIS A 37 7.72 -3.07 -6.14
CA HIS A 37 8.74 -2.30 -6.83
C HIS A 37 9.99 -2.15 -5.97
N THR A 38 10.10 -1.07 -5.20
CA THR A 38 11.33 -0.70 -4.49
C THR A 38 11.83 -1.81 -3.57
N ALA A 39 10.94 -2.53 -2.88
CA ALA A 39 11.35 -3.68 -2.10
C ALA A 39 11.97 -4.78 -2.96
N GLN A 40 11.36 -5.15 -4.10
CA GLN A 40 11.96 -6.13 -5.02
C GLN A 40 13.36 -5.71 -5.47
N TRP A 41 13.53 -4.45 -5.86
CA TRP A 41 14.82 -3.96 -6.37
C TRP A 41 15.89 -3.98 -5.29
N VAL A 42 15.53 -3.65 -4.05
CA VAL A 42 16.43 -3.76 -2.89
C VAL A 42 16.79 -5.22 -2.63
N MET A 43 15.80 -6.13 -2.60
CA MET A 43 16.05 -7.56 -2.38
C MET A 43 16.92 -8.18 -3.48
N ASP A 44 16.70 -7.80 -4.72
CA ASP A 44 17.49 -8.28 -5.86
C ASP A 44 18.89 -7.67 -5.86
N THR A 45 19.06 -6.44 -5.33
CA THR A 45 20.38 -5.78 -5.21
C THR A 45 21.22 -6.43 -4.13
N VAL A 46 20.62 -6.74 -2.98
CA VAL A 46 21.27 -7.47 -1.88
C VAL A 46 21.48 -8.95 -2.24
N GLY A 47 20.64 -9.50 -3.11
CA GLY A 47 20.53 -10.93 -3.31
C GLY A 47 19.54 -11.54 -2.30
N ARG A 48 18.55 -12.27 -2.80
CA ARG A 48 17.46 -12.83 -1.98
C ARG A 48 17.93 -13.76 -0.86
N PRO A 49 18.92 -14.65 -1.07
CA PRO A 49 19.43 -15.49 0.02
C PRO A 49 20.09 -14.68 1.15
N GLU A 50 20.89 -13.67 0.79
CA GLU A 50 21.51 -12.79 1.78
C GLU A 50 20.45 -11.97 2.51
N MET A 51 19.48 -11.40 1.80
CA MET A 51 18.37 -10.65 2.40
C MET A 51 17.60 -11.51 3.42
N ASP A 52 17.29 -12.76 3.10
CA ASP A 52 16.61 -13.66 4.03
C ASP A 52 17.45 -13.91 5.29
N GLN A 53 18.76 -14.13 5.17
CA GLN A 53 19.65 -14.30 6.32
C GLN A 53 19.67 -13.04 7.21
N ARG A 54 19.76 -11.86 6.59
CA ARG A 54 19.78 -10.58 7.32
C ARG A 54 18.44 -10.31 8.02
N ILE A 55 17.31 -10.61 7.38
CA ILE A 55 15.98 -10.48 7.98
C ILE A 55 15.80 -11.46 9.15
N GLN A 56 16.31 -12.70 9.04
CA GLN A 56 16.26 -13.68 10.12
C GLN A 56 17.06 -13.24 11.36
N ALA A 57 18.10 -12.44 11.17
CA ALA A 57 18.90 -11.87 12.24
C ALA A 57 18.24 -10.68 12.96
N VAL A 58 17.12 -10.14 12.45
CA VAL A 58 16.41 -9.03 13.10
C VAL A 58 15.87 -9.50 14.46
N PRO A 59 16.22 -8.81 15.57
CA PRO A 59 15.71 -9.15 16.90
C PRO A 59 14.19 -9.14 16.94
N ARG A 60 13.61 -10.09 17.69
CA ARG A 60 12.16 -10.12 17.88
C ARG A 60 11.74 -8.97 18.78
N LEU A 61 10.93 -8.07 18.24
CA LEU A 61 10.36 -6.94 18.96
C LEU A 61 8.87 -7.20 19.21
N GLN A 62 8.40 -6.87 20.41
CA GLN A 62 7.00 -7.01 20.77
C GLN A 62 6.12 -6.16 19.83
N GLY A 63 5.06 -6.77 19.30
CA GLY A 63 4.12 -6.08 18.40
C GLY A 63 4.60 -5.95 16.94
N MET A 64 5.82 -6.39 16.59
CA MET A 64 6.26 -6.47 15.20
C MET A 64 6.05 -7.88 14.63
N GLU A 65 5.63 -7.93 13.36
CA GLU A 65 5.63 -9.18 12.61
C GLU A 65 7.09 -9.64 12.40
N THR A 66 7.35 -10.93 12.61
CA THR A 66 8.69 -11.51 12.47
C THR A 66 8.75 -12.44 11.27
N PHE A 67 9.93 -12.58 10.67
CA PHE A 67 10.18 -13.45 9.53
C PHE A 67 11.26 -14.49 9.85
N PRO A 68 10.97 -15.47 10.74
CA PRO A 68 11.97 -16.42 11.24
C PRO A 68 12.54 -17.37 10.18
N LYS A 69 11.87 -17.48 9.02
CA LYS A 69 12.32 -18.25 7.85
C LYS A 69 12.69 -17.35 6.67
N GLY A 70 12.95 -16.06 6.92
CA GLY A 70 13.04 -15.05 5.87
C GLY A 70 11.69 -14.76 5.23
N ILE A 71 11.72 -14.11 4.07
CA ILE A 71 10.57 -13.64 3.32
C ILE A 71 10.36 -14.35 1.98
N SER A 72 11.37 -15.04 1.44
CA SER A 72 11.25 -15.72 0.14
C SER A 72 10.16 -16.81 0.12
N GLY A 73 9.90 -17.45 1.27
CA GLY A 73 8.84 -18.46 1.40
C GLY A 73 7.43 -17.90 1.63
N VAL A 74 7.25 -16.58 1.69
CA VAL A 74 5.95 -15.97 1.99
C VAL A 74 5.08 -15.97 0.75
N SER A 75 4.12 -16.91 0.70
CA SER A 75 3.16 -17.03 -0.41
C SER A 75 2.03 -16.00 -0.37
N GLN A 76 1.62 -15.59 0.84
CA GLN A 76 0.55 -14.61 1.04
C GLN A 76 1.04 -13.41 1.85
N TRP A 77 1.05 -12.25 1.17
CA TRP A 77 1.37 -10.96 1.74
C TRP A 77 0.10 -10.24 2.19
N THR A 78 0.03 -9.93 3.48
CA THR A 78 -1.02 -9.12 4.07
C THR A 78 -0.52 -7.68 4.28
N GLY A 79 -1.41 -6.71 4.46
CA GLY A 79 -1.02 -5.34 4.82
C GLY A 79 -0.10 -5.27 6.06
N ARG A 80 -0.33 -6.15 7.05
CA ARG A 80 0.55 -6.29 8.23
C ARG A 80 1.98 -6.70 7.84
N LYS A 81 2.13 -7.68 6.95
CA LYS A 81 3.45 -8.13 6.47
C LYS A 81 4.15 -7.07 5.63
N HIS A 82 3.43 -6.36 4.76
CA HIS A 82 4.00 -5.24 3.98
C HIS A 82 4.59 -4.17 4.92
N ARG A 83 3.81 -3.69 5.88
CA ARG A 83 4.27 -2.70 6.87
C ARG A 83 5.42 -3.18 7.73
N ALA A 84 5.47 -4.47 8.05
CA ALA A 84 6.59 -5.03 8.81
C ALA A 84 7.88 -5.05 7.98
N LEU A 85 7.80 -5.43 6.71
CA LEU A 85 8.94 -5.38 5.80
C LEU A 85 9.46 -3.94 5.62
N GLU A 86 8.56 -2.97 5.41
CA GLU A 86 8.92 -1.55 5.26
C GLU A 86 9.77 -1.02 6.42
N ARG A 87 9.51 -1.49 7.64
CA ARG A 87 10.24 -1.07 8.85
C ARG A 87 11.66 -1.60 8.91
N ILE A 88 11.94 -2.77 8.32
CA ILE A 88 13.21 -3.48 8.52
C ILE A 88 14.07 -3.56 7.25
N ILE A 89 13.47 -3.43 6.06
CA ILE A 89 14.15 -3.73 4.80
C ILE A 89 15.38 -2.87 4.56
N LEU A 90 15.33 -1.57 4.86
CA LEU A 90 16.48 -0.70 4.67
C LEU A 90 17.61 -1.04 5.65
N ALA A 91 17.28 -1.32 6.91
CA ALA A 91 18.27 -1.73 7.91
C ALA A 91 18.95 -3.05 7.52
N CYS A 92 18.20 -3.98 6.93
CA CYS A 92 18.75 -5.23 6.40
C CYS A 92 19.61 -4.99 5.14
N ALA A 93 19.26 -4.03 4.29
CA ALA A 93 19.97 -3.78 3.04
C ALA A 93 21.28 -3.00 3.21
N VAL A 94 21.40 -2.15 4.23
CA VAL A 94 22.59 -1.30 4.42
C VAL A 94 23.86 -2.15 4.54
N GLY A 95 24.91 -1.72 3.83
CA GLY A 95 26.20 -2.41 3.82
C GLY A 95 26.26 -3.70 3.01
N ALA A 96 25.18 -4.08 2.32
CA ALA A 96 25.25 -5.13 1.30
C ALA A 96 26.00 -4.65 0.05
N GLU A 97 26.60 -5.58 -0.67
CA GLU A 97 27.19 -5.30 -1.97
C GLU A 97 26.10 -4.77 -2.93
N GLY A 98 26.43 -3.77 -3.76
CA GLY A 98 25.46 -3.13 -4.67
C GLY A 98 24.51 -2.11 -4.02
N MET A 99 24.36 -2.08 -2.69
CA MET A 99 23.61 -1.05 -1.98
C MET A 99 24.42 0.25 -1.85
N THR A 100 24.61 0.93 -2.99
CA THR A 100 25.34 2.20 -3.06
C THR A 100 24.64 3.32 -2.27
N PRO A 101 25.32 4.45 -2.00
CA PRO A 101 24.67 5.59 -1.36
C PRO A 101 23.41 6.08 -2.08
N ASN A 102 23.37 5.99 -3.42
CA ASN A 102 22.21 6.41 -4.20
C ASN A 102 21.06 5.38 -4.09
N ALA A 103 21.35 4.08 -4.17
CA ALA A 103 20.34 3.04 -3.96
C ALA A 103 19.71 3.15 -2.57
N THR A 104 20.54 3.39 -1.56
CA THR A 104 20.13 3.63 -0.17
C THR A 104 19.26 4.89 -0.06
N ARG A 105 19.66 6.00 -0.68
CA ARG A 105 18.86 7.25 -0.73
C ARG A 105 17.51 7.04 -1.40
N ALA A 106 17.45 6.30 -2.51
CA ALA A 106 16.21 6.01 -3.20
C ALA A 106 15.27 5.18 -2.33
N ALA A 107 15.74 4.06 -1.77
CA ALA A 107 14.93 3.21 -0.90
C ALA A 107 14.43 3.97 0.33
N ARG A 108 15.31 4.73 0.99
CA ARG A 108 14.94 5.58 2.12
C ARG A 108 13.92 6.63 1.75
N ALA A 109 14.11 7.35 0.65
CA ALA A 109 13.20 8.41 0.22
C ALA A 109 11.79 7.88 -0.06
N HIS A 110 11.66 6.66 -0.61
CA HIS A 110 10.36 6.02 -0.76
C HIS A 110 9.73 5.67 0.60
N LEU A 111 10.50 5.11 1.54
CA LEU A 111 10.00 4.84 2.91
C LEU A 111 9.59 6.12 3.65
N ASP A 112 10.39 7.19 3.54
CA ASP A 112 10.07 8.52 4.10
C ASP A 112 8.77 9.07 3.49
N PHE A 113 8.57 8.90 2.18
CA PHE A 113 7.33 9.27 1.50
C PHE A 113 6.13 8.48 2.06
N ILE A 114 6.26 7.16 2.24
CA ILE A 114 5.20 6.32 2.82
C ILE A 114 4.82 6.81 4.22
N GLN A 115 5.82 7.15 5.04
CA GLN A 115 5.60 7.64 6.39
C GLN A 115 4.91 9.01 6.40
N LEU A 116 5.40 9.95 5.58
CA LEU A 116 4.85 11.31 5.49
C LEU A 116 3.42 11.31 4.95
N ALA A 117 3.14 10.54 3.90
CA ALA A 117 1.81 10.45 3.28
C ALA A 117 0.73 9.94 4.26
N ARG A 118 1.12 9.27 5.34
CA ARG A 118 0.23 8.71 6.35
C ARG A 118 0.03 9.60 7.58
N TYR A 119 0.53 10.84 7.55
CA TYR A 119 0.25 11.77 8.62
C TYR A 119 -1.25 12.08 8.68
N SER A 120 -1.80 12.15 9.89
CA SER A 120 -3.21 12.52 10.12
C SER A 120 -3.44 14.03 10.04
N SER A 121 -2.38 14.81 9.82
CA SER A 121 -2.46 16.25 9.62
C SER A 121 -1.22 16.71 8.85
N HIS A 122 -1.43 17.66 7.95
CA HIS A 122 -0.38 18.23 7.13
C HIS A 122 -0.31 19.74 7.28
N SER A 123 0.90 20.24 7.46
CA SER A 123 1.26 21.64 7.25
C SER A 123 1.96 21.82 5.90
N THR A 124 2.10 23.06 5.44
CA THR A 124 2.91 23.42 4.26
C THR A 124 4.33 22.84 4.33
N SER A 125 4.93 22.77 5.52
CA SER A 125 6.27 22.19 5.68
C SER A 125 6.27 20.68 5.48
N THR A 126 5.29 19.95 6.02
CA THR A 126 5.19 18.49 5.83
C THR A 126 4.88 18.11 4.38
N LEU A 127 4.05 18.89 3.68
CA LEU A 127 3.79 18.70 2.24
C LEU A 127 5.05 18.93 1.40
N ARG A 128 5.86 19.93 1.76
CA ARG A 128 7.17 20.15 1.14
C ARG A 128 8.14 19.00 1.42
N TYR A 129 8.10 18.38 2.61
CA TYR A 129 8.89 17.19 2.88
C TYR A 129 8.43 15.99 2.06
N LEU A 130 7.12 15.84 1.86
CA LEU A 130 6.55 14.79 1.02
C LEU A 130 7.03 14.94 -0.45
N ASP A 131 6.94 16.14 -1.02
CA ASP A 131 7.48 16.43 -2.36
C ASP A 131 8.98 16.17 -2.45
N LYS A 132 9.74 16.59 -1.42
CA LYS A 132 11.19 16.37 -1.38
C LYS A 132 11.52 14.88 -1.34
N ALA A 133 10.78 14.08 -0.58
CA ALA A 133 10.95 12.63 -0.51
C ALA A 133 10.66 11.98 -1.88
N LYS A 134 9.58 12.41 -2.54
CA LYS A 134 9.29 12.02 -3.94
C LYS A 134 10.47 12.35 -4.84
N ASP A 135 10.92 13.60 -4.88
CA ASP A 135 11.97 14.04 -5.81
C ASP A 135 13.28 13.29 -5.56
N LEU A 136 13.67 13.10 -4.30
CA LEU A 136 14.84 12.29 -3.93
C LEU A 136 14.73 10.86 -4.45
N PHE A 137 13.56 10.23 -4.35
CA PHE A 137 13.33 8.90 -4.92
C PHE A 137 13.49 8.94 -6.45
N PHE A 138 12.83 9.86 -7.15
CA PHE A 138 12.90 9.95 -8.62
C PHE A 138 14.30 10.26 -9.16
N THR A 139 15.09 11.06 -8.45
CA THR A 139 16.49 11.34 -8.80
C THR A 139 17.38 10.11 -8.62
N ASN A 140 17.22 9.36 -7.52
CA ASN A 140 18.17 8.29 -7.17
C ASN A 140 17.76 6.91 -7.68
N ARG A 141 16.49 6.68 -8.05
CA ARG A 141 15.98 5.35 -8.47
C ARG A 141 16.70 4.72 -9.66
N TRP A 142 17.36 5.53 -10.49
CA TRP A 142 18.14 5.06 -11.64
C TRP A 142 19.30 4.16 -11.24
N GLU A 143 19.74 4.23 -9.99
CA GLU A 143 20.76 3.33 -9.47
C GLU A 143 20.36 1.86 -9.57
N PHE A 144 19.09 1.53 -9.35
CA PHE A 144 18.60 0.16 -9.51
C PHE A 144 18.67 -0.32 -10.97
N VAL A 145 18.66 0.59 -11.94
CA VAL A 145 18.89 0.23 -13.35
C VAL A 145 20.37 -0.07 -13.60
N LYS A 146 21.28 0.72 -13.02
CA LYS A 146 22.72 0.46 -13.12
C LYS A 146 23.10 -0.87 -12.48
N ASN A 147 22.46 -1.20 -11.36
CA ASN A 147 22.61 -2.48 -10.67
C ASN A 147 21.99 -3.66 -11.43
N GLN A 148 21.30 -3.43 -12.56
CA GLN A 148 20.59 -4.44 -13.36
C GLN A 148 19.48 -5.19 -12.62
N THR A 149 19.11 -4.74 -11.42
CA THR A 149 17.95 -5.23 -10.65
C THR A 149 16.65 -4.62 -11.13
N ARG A 150 16.74 -3.78 -12.18
CA ARG A 150 15.66 -3.03 -12.76
C ARG A 150 15.91 -2.72 -14.24
N GLN A 151 14.87 -2.80 -15.07
CA GLN A 151 14.88 -2.35 -16.47
C GLN A 151 14.06 -1.06 -16.68
N PRO A 152 14.49 -0.04 -17.44
CA PRO A 152 13.77 1.23 -17.58
C PRO A 152 12.23 1.17 -17.76
N PRO A 153 11.63 0.23 -18.53
CA PRO A 153 10.18 0.16 -18.74
C PRO A 153 9.31 0.08 -17.48
N HIS A 154 9.68 -0.66 -16.42
CA HIS A 154 8.81 -0.74 -15.24
C HIS A 154 8.77 0.55 -14.37
N PHE A 155 9.45 1.65 -14.77
CA PHE A 155 9.25 2.97 -14.14
C PHE A 155 7.99 3.64 -14.64
N ARG A 156 7.37 3.09 -15.70
CA ARG A 156 6.02 3.41 -16.17
C ARG A 156 4.93 2.69 -15.36
N ALA A 157 5.29 2.05 -14.25
CA ALA A 157 4.30 1.44 -13.38
C ALA A 157 3.40 2.52 -12.77
N HIS A 158 2.09 2.35 -12.91
CA HIS A 158 1.09 3.30 -12.45
C HIS A 158 1.27 3.63 -10.96
N LYS A 159 1.60 2.63 -10.13
CA LYS A 159 1.84 2.80 -8.69
C LYS A 159 3.01 3.72 -8.35
N LEU A 160 4.05 3.76 -9.18
CA LEU A 160 5.19 4.66 -8.98
C LEU A 160 4.89 6.07 -9.49
N HIS A 161 4.17 6.18 -10.61
CA HIS A 161 3.73 7.48 -11.12
C HIS A 161 2.76 8.16 -10.15
N ASN A 162 1.92 7.36 -9.49
CA ASN A 162 0.95 7.84 -8.51
C ASN A 162 1.57 8.67 -7.38
N LEU A 163 2.85 8.45 -7.04
CA LEU A 163 3.61 9.26 -6.06
C LEU A 163 3.56 10.77 -6.38
N CYS A 164 3.43 11.15 -7.65
CA CYS A 164 3.32 12.54 -8.08
C CYS A 164 2.03 13.25 -7.66
N HIS A 165 0.97 12.50 -7.38
CA HIS A 165 -0.37 13.05 -7.18
C HIS A 165 -0.79 13.12 -5.70
N TRP A 166 0.03 12.62 -4.78
CA TRP A 166 -0.34 12.54 -3.36
C TRP A 166 -0.51 13.90 -2.71
N LYS A 167 0.39 14.84 -2.98
CA LYS A 167 0.28 16.19 -2.42
C LYS A 167 -1.01 16.87 -2.87
N GLU A 168 -1.29 16.83 -4.18
CA GLU A 168 -2.52 17.39 -4.75
C GLU A 168 -3.77 16.76 -4.11
N ASN A 169 -3.76 15.43 -3.92
CA ASN A 169 -4.87 14.74 -3.27
C ASN A 169 -5.03 15.16 -1.80
N ILE A 170 -3.92 15.33 -1.06
CA ILE A 170 -3.98 15.78 0.33
C ILE A 170 -4.51 17.21 0.42
N GLU A 171 -4.09 18.09 -0.49
CA GLU A 171 -4.54 19.49 -0.52
C GLU A 171 -6.02 19.61 -0.90
N HIS A 172 -6.52 18.77 -1.80
CA HIS A 172 -7.92 18.83 -2.26
C HIS A 172 -8.91 18.05 -1.39
N LEU A 173 -8.50 16.91 -0.82
CA LEU A 173 -9.41 15.94 -0.19
C LEU A 173 -9.09 15.71 1.30
N GLY A 174 -8.04 16.36 1.80
CA GLY A 174 -7.53 16.16 3.14
C GLY A 174 -6.65 14.92 3.27
N THR A 175 -6.37 14.56 4.51
CA THR A 175 -5.51 13.44 4.89
C THR A 175 -6.10 12.09 4.47
N MET A 176 -5.24 11.08 4.39
CA MET A 176 -5.59 9.78 3.80
C MET A 176 -6.66 9.02 4.56
N ASP A 177 -6.84 9.30 5.85
CA ASP A 177 -7.91 8.74 6.68
C ASP A 177 -9.32 9.00 6.11
N ASN A 178 -9.50 10.06 5.31
CA ASN A 178 -10.78 10.39 4.69
C ASN A 178 -11.18 9.49 3.51
N TYR A 179 -10.22 8.81 2.86
CA TYR A 179 -10.48 8.05 1.62
C TYR A 179 -9.64 6.78 1.46
N ASN A 180 -9.03 6.30 2.53
CA ASN A 180 -8.29 5.03 2.55
C ASN A 180 -9.24 3.83 2.43
N THR A 181 -8.88 2.83 1.61
CA THR A 181 -9.71 1.63 1.45
C THR A 181 -9.50 0.57 2.55
N GLU A 182 -8.59 0.77 3.50
CA GLU A 182 -8.39 -0.17 4.62
C GLU A 182 -9.66 -0.34 5.47
N THR A 183 -10.44 0.73 5.66
CA THR A 183 -11.71 0.68 6.40
C THR A 183 -12.75 -0.19 5.69
N PRO A 184 -13.12 0.07 4.42
CA PRO A 184 -14.03 -0.82 3.69
C PRO A 184 -13.48 -2.25 3.53
N GLU A 185 -12.16 -2.43 3.40
CA GLU A 185 -11.58 -3.77 3.33
C GLU A 185 -11.71 -4.56 4.64
N ARG A 186 -11.68 -3.88 5.80
CA ARG A 186 -12.02 -4.53 7.09
C ARG A 186 -13.46 -5.03 7.10
N TYR A 187 -14.39 -4.24 6.56
CA TYR A 187 -15.80 -4.62 6.47
C TYR A 187 -16.05 -5.82 5.55
N HIS A 188 -15.12 -6.19 4.66
CA HIS A 188 -15.23 -7.46 3.92
C HIS A 188 -15.19 -8.68 4.85
N ILE A 189 -14.63 -8.58 6.06
CA ILE A 189 -14.69 -9.68 7.03
C ILE A 189 -16.14 -9.94 7.41
N GLU A 190 -16.81 -8.89 7.88
CA GLU A 190 -18.19 -8.95 8.37
C GLU A 190 -19.19 -9.17 7.23
N TYR A 191 -19.15 -8.31 6.22
CA TYR A 191 -20.19 -8.30 5.18
C TYR A 191 -20.00 -9.36 4.09
N ALA A 192 -18.78 -9.88 3.90
CA ALA A 192 -18.53 -10.89 2.87
C ALA A 192 -18.11 -12.24 3.48
N LYS A 193 -17.08 -12.28 4.33
CA LYS A 193 -16.53 -13.56 4.81
C LYS A 193 -17.46 -14.24 5.82
N ASP A 194 -17.97 -13.50 6.79
CA ASP A 194 -18.87 -14.06 7.81
C ASP A 194 -20.24 -14.40 7.22
N ALA A 195 -20.78 -13.49 6.41
CA ALA A 195 -21.96 -13.78 5.59
C ALA A 195 -21.78 -15.06 4.74
N TYR A 196 -20.66 -15.20 4.02
CA TYR A 196 -20.39 -16.38 3.20
C TYR A 196 -20.25 -17.66 4.05
N ARG A 197 -19.57 -17.58 5.20
CA ARG A 197 -19.42 -18.70 6.15
C ARG A 197 -20.76 -19.18 6.70
N ALA A 198 -21.72 -18.28 6.88
CA ALA A 198 -23.07 -18.61 7.33
C ALA A 198 -23.93 -19.31 6.27
N THR A 199 -23.49 -19.35 5.00
CA THR A 199 -24.23 -20.02 3.93
C THR A 199 -23.90 -21.51 3.79
N ASN A 200 -24.77 -22.23 3.08
CA ASN A 200 -24.48 -23.60 2.62
C ASN A 200 -23.53 -23.66 1.41
N LYS A 201 -22.96 -22.52 0.97
CA LYS A 201 -22.04 -22.35 -0.17
C LYS A 201 -22.62 -22.67 -1.56
N LYS A 202 -23.93 -22.93 -1.68
CA LYS A 202 -24.64 -23.11 -2.96
C LYS A 202 -25.60 -21.96 -3.18
N HIS A 203 -25.57 -21.29 -4.34
CA HIS A 203 -26.38 -20.07 -4.56
C HIS A 203 -26.29 -19.11 -3.35
N TYR A 204 -25.06 -18.80 -2.96
CA TYR A 204 -24.76 -18.17 -1.68
C TYR A 204 -25.17 -16.69 -1.62
N LEU A 205 -25.29 -15.99 -2.76
CA LEU A 205 -25.59 -14.54 -2.78
C LEU A 205 -26.92 -14.21 -2.07
N PRO A 206 -28.07 -14.82 -2.41
CA PRO A 206 -29.32 -14.61 -1.66
C PRO A 206 -29.21 -14.93 -0.16
N GLN A 207 -28.46 -15.98 0.20
CA GLN A 207 -28.27 -16.37 1.60
C GLN A 207 -27.43 -15.34 2.36
N MET A 208 -26.38 -14.80 1.74
CA MET A 208 -25.58 -13.72 2.31
C MET A 208 -26.43 -12.47 2.52
N THR A 209 -27.24 -12.07 1.53
CA THR A 209 -28.14 -10.92 1.65
C THR A 209 -29.12 -11.10 2.80
N ALA A 210 -29.79 -12.26 2.89
CA ALA A 210 -30.72 -12.54 3.98
C ALA A 210 -30.02 -12.54 5.36
N TRP A 211 -28.80 -13.07 5.45
CA TRP A 211 -28.02 -13.05 6.67
C TRP A 211 -27.67 -11.62 7.11
N LEU A 212 -27.26 -10.76 6.17
CA LEU A 212 -26.94 -9.36 6.41
C LEU A 212 -28.17 -8.57 6.90
N GLU A 213 -29.34 -8.78 6.28
CA GLU A 213 -30.59 -8.15 6.72
C GLU A 213 -30.94 -8.52 8.16
N VAL A 214 -30.65 -9.76 8.58
CA VAL A 214 -30.86 -10.18 9.97
C VAL A 214 -29.89 -9.50 10.92
N GLN A 215 -28.60 -9.40 10.56
CA GLN A 215 -27.61 -8.70 11.40
C GLN A 215 -27.99 -7.23 11.59
N GLU A 216 -28.35 -6.52 10.52
CA GLU A 216 -28.75 -5.12 10.58
C GLU A 216 -29.98 -4.91 11.49
N LYS A 217 -30.98 -5.80 11.40
CA LYS A 217 -32.17 -5.75 12.27
C LYS A 217 -31.81 -5.98 13.74
N LEU A 218 -30.90 -6.91 14.04
CA LEU A 218 -30.44 -7.18 15.39
C LEU A 218 -29.64 -6.00 15.97
N GLU A 219 -28.75 -5.40 15.19
CA GLU A 219 -28.00 -4.21 15.61
C GLU A 219 -28.90 -3.02 15.90
N ASN A 220 -29.89 -2.76 15.03
CA ASN A 220 -30.89 -1.71 15.25
C ASN A 220 -31.70 -1.96 16.54
N PHE A 221 -32.13 -3.19 16.77
CA PHE A 221 -32.86 -3.55 17.99
C PHE A 221 -32.00 -3.42 19.25
N ASN A 222 -30.76 -3.88 19.22
CA ASN A 222 -29.82 -3.71 20.33
C ASN A 222 -29.53 -2.24 20.63
N SER A 223 -29.38 -1.42 19.58
CA SER A 223 -29.18 0.03 19.72
C SER A 223 -30.38 0.68 20.42
N TYR A 224 -31.60 0.29 20.05
CA TYR A 224 -32.83 0.73 20.71
C TYR A 224 -32.89 0.33 22.19
N LEU A 225 -32.48 -0.90 22.54
CA LEU A 225 -32.44 -1.36 23.95
C LEU A 225 -31.38 -0.64 24.79
N SER A 226 -30.33 -0.09 24.17
CA SER A 226 -29.23 0.60 24.85
C SER A 226 -29.43 2.11 25.02
N TRP A 227 -30.50 2.67 24.44
CA TRP A 227 -30.88 4.08 24.51
C TRP A 227 -31.83 4.35 25.67
#